data_AF-A0A0D1A4X4-F1
#
_entry.id   AF-A0A0D1A4X4-F1
#
_cell.length_a   1.000
_cell.length_b   1.000
_cell.length_c   1.000
_cell.angle_alpha   90.00
_cell.angle_beta   90.00
_cell.angle_gamma   90.00
#
_symmetry.space_group_name_H-M   'P 1'
#
loop_
_entity.id
_entity.type
_entity.pdbx_description
1 polymer ?
#
loop_
_entity_poly.entity_id
_entity_poly.type
_entity_poly.pdbx_seq_one_letter_code
_entity_poly.pdbx_strand_id
1 'polypeptide(L)' 'MLSLASQNLELVQHVMVDGGYTGNDFADQVKLILNAKTTVAKRNELHTFTVLPQ' A
#
# COMPACT_ATOMS: atom_id res chain seq x y z
N MET A 1 -10.29 -7.02 -8.00
CA MET A 1 -9.62 -6.03 -8.87
C MET A 1 -8.22 -6.51 -9.25
N LEU A 2 -7.29 -6.70 -8.29
CA LEU A 2 -5.92 -7.19 -8.59
C LEU A 2 -5.90 -8.60 -9.21
N SER A 3 -6.81 -9.48 -8.79
CA SER A 3 -6.93 -10.84 -9.33
C SER A 3 -7.26 -10.91 -10.82
N LEU A 4 -7.91 -9.89 -11.39
CA LEU A 4 -8.24 -9.89 -12.82
C LEU A 4 -7.02 -9.63 -13.72
N ALA A 5 -5.96 -9.04 -13.17
CA ALA A 5 -4.76 -8.68 -13.90
C ALA A 5 -3.49 -9.33 -13.31
N SER A 6 -3.64 -10.37 -12.48
CA SER A 6 -2.53 -10.95 -11.71
C SER A 6 -1.39 -11.46 -12.59
N GLN A 7 -1.70 -12.04 -13.76
CA GLN A 7 -0.69 -12.50 -14.72
C GLN A 7 0.19 -11.35 -15.22
N ASN A 8 -0.38 -10.16 -15.44
CA ASN A 8 0.37 -8.99 -15.89
C ASN A 8 1.13 -8.28 -14.76
N LEU A 9 0.86 -8.67 -13.51
CA LEU A 9 1.40 -8.06 -12.29
C LEU A 9 2.29 -9.04 -11.50
N GLU A 10 2.65 -10.19 -12.08
CA GLU A 10 3.39 -11.27 -11.40
C GLU A 10 4.77 -10.86 -10.89
N LEU A 11 5.37 -9.83 -11.49
CA LEU A 11 6.68 -9.30 -11.08
C LEU A 11 6.59 -8.16 -10.05
N VAL A 12 5.38 -7.73 -9.68
CA VAL A 12 5.18 -6.66 -8.70
C VAL A 12 5.62 -7.14 -7.32
N GLN A 13 6.56 -6.43 -6.70
CA GLN A 13 7.07 -6.77 -5.37
C GLN A 13 6.44 -5.91 -4.27
N HIS A 14 5.96 -4.71 -4.61
CA HIS A 14 5.47 -3.72 -3.67
C HIS A 14 4.21 -3.03 -4.19
N VAL A 15 3.20 -2.92 -3.34
CA VAL A 15 1.95 -2.20 -3.62
C VAL A 15 1.79 -1.10 -2.58
N MET A 16 1.64 0.15 -3.03
CA MET A 16 1.42 1.30 -2.15
C MET A 16 -0.05 1.72 -2.23
N VAL A 17 -0.70 1.89 -1.10
CA VAL A 17 -2.13 2.22 -1.01
C VAL A 17 -2.40 3.33 -0.01
N ASP A 18 -3.51 4.02 -0.20
CA ASP A 18 -3.96 5.11 0.65
C ASP A 18 -4.35 4.61 2.07
N GLY A 19 -4.37 5.52 3.05
CA GLY A 19 -4.78 5.24 4.43
C GLY A 19 -6.20 4.67 4.62
N GLY A 20 -7.05 4.74 3.60
CA GLY A 20 -8.37 4.09 3.60
C GLY A 20 -8.31 2.56 3.47
N TYR A 21 -7.19 2.01 2.99
CA TYR A 21 -6.96 0.57 2.83
C TYR A 21 -6.12 0.00 3.99
N THR A 22 -6.48 0.37 5.21
CA THR A 22 -5.75 0.01 6.45
C THR A 22 -6.35 -1.22 7.11
N GLY A 23 -6.06 -2.40 6.57
CA GLY A 23 -6.48 -3.67 7.17
C GLY A 23 -5.59 -4.84 6.76
N ASN A 24 -5.41 -5.80 7.68
CA ASN A 24 -4.66 -7.02 7.42
C ASN A 24 -5.27 -7.79 6.24
N ASP A 25 -6.59 -7.85 6.14
CA ASP A 25 -7.30 -8.53 5.05
C ASP A 25 -6.86 -8.04 3.67
N PHE A 26 -6.68 -6.73 3.48
CA PHE A 26 -6.22 -6.20 2.19
C PHE A 26 -4.76 -6.58 1.92
N ALA A 27 -3.88 -6.42 2.91
CA ALA A 27 -2.47 -6.77 2.77
C ALA A 27 -2.27 -8.27 2.49
N ASP A 28 -3.04 -9.12 3.16
CA ASP A 28 -3.02 -10.57 2.99
C ASP A 28 -3.52 -10.98 1.61
N GLN A 29 -4.56 -10.33 1.09
CA GLN A 29 -5.04 -10.57 -0.28
C GLN A 29 -4.01 -10.14 -1.33
N VAL A 30 -3.33 -9.00 -1.15
CA VAL A 30 -2.23 -8.60 -2.06
C VAL A 30 -1.11 -9.63 -2.04
N LYS A 31 -0.72 -10.10 -0.84
CA LYS A 31 0.32 -11.14 -0.70
C LYS A 31 -0.12 -12.46 -1.32
N LEU A 32 -1.39 -12.84 -1.18
CA LEU A 32 -1.92 -14.07 -1.77
C LEU A 32 -1.95 -14.01 -3.30
N ILE A 33 -2.35 -12.87 -3.87
CA ILE A 33 -2.57 -12.73 -5.32
C ILE A 33 -1.26 -12.45 -6.06
N LEU A 34 -0.39 -11.61 -5.49
CA LEU A 34 0.79 -11.08 -6.18
C LEU A 34 2.12 -11.46 -5.50
N ASN A 35 2.08 -12.10 -4.34
CA ASN A 35 3.27 -12.30 -3.49
C ASN A 35 4.02 -10.97 -3.18
N ALA A 36 3.28 -9.86 -3.16
CA ALA A 36 3.81 -8.51 -3.00
C ALA A 36 3.58 -8.00 -1.57
N LYS A 37 4.45 -7.10 -1.12
CA LYS A 37 4.28 -6.39 0.16
C LYS A 37 3.43 -5.14 -0.03
N THR A 38 2.39 -4.99 0.78
CA THR A 38 1.60 -3.76 0.83
C THR A 38 2.22 -2.74 1.79
N THR A 39 2.27 -1.47 1.36
CA THR A 39 2.66 -0.32 2.19
C THR A 39 1.53 0.69 2.19
N VAL A 40 1.10 1.11 3.38
CA VAL A 40 0.09 2.16 3.51
C VAL A 40 0.80 3.52 3.50
N ALA A 41 0.45 4.34 2.53
CA ALA A 41 0.85 5.73 2.44
C ALA A 41 -0.14 6.59 3.23
N LYS A 42 0.27 7.10 4.39
CA LYS A 42 -0.48 8.14 5.07
C LYS A 42 0.20 9.49 4.91
N ARG A 43 -0.57 10.48 4.47
CA ARG A 43 -0.08 11.84 4.19
C ARG A 43 0.52 12.52 5.43
N ASN A 44 0.01 12.18 6.60
CA ASN A 44 0.50 12.65 7.90
C ASN A 44 1.76 11.91 8.39
N GLU A 45 2.07 10.73 7.84
CA GLU A 45 3.26 9.95 8.19
C GLU A 45 4.42 10.19 7.21
N LEU A 46 4.14 10.70 6.00
CA LEU A 46 5.14 11.02 4.97
C LEU A 46 5.69 12.46 5.07
N HIS A 47 5.03 13.37 5.79
CA HIS A 47 5.49 14.74 6.02
C HIS A 47 5.35 15.14 7.48
N THR A 48 6.47 15.20 8.21
CA THR A 48 6.52 15.90 9.51
C THR A 48 6.42 17.41 9.22
N PHE A 49 5.23 17.99 9.34
CA PHE A 49 5.08 19.44 9.32
C PHE A 49 5.78 20.00 10.55
N THR A 50 7.00 20.52 10.38
CA THR A 50 7.68 21.26 11.45
C THR A 50 7.02 22.63 11.55
N VAL A 51 6.42 22.94 12.69
CA VAL A 51 5.92 24.28 12.98
C VAL A 51 7.14 25.17 13.25
N LEU A 52 7.35 26.16 12.39
CA LEU A 52 8.35 27.20 12.65
C LEU A 52 7.78 28.17 13.72
N PRO A 53 8.56 28.52 14.75
CA PRO A 53 8.11 29.49 15.77
C PRO A 53 7.87 30.86 15.14
N GLN A 54 6.84 31.56 15.65
CA GLN A 54 6.47 32.93 15.23
C GLN A 54 7.47 33.97 15.74
#